data_AF-A0A0D6XTQ5-F1
#
_entry.id   AF-A0A0D6XTQ5-F1
#
_cell.length_a   1.000
_cell.length_b   1.000
_cell.length_c   1.000
_cell.angle_alpha   90.00
_cell.angle_beta   90.00
_cell.angle_gamma   90.00
#
_symmetry.space_group_name_H-M   'P 1'
#
loop_
_entity.id
_entity.type
_entity.pdbx_description
1 polymer ?
#
loop_
_entity_poly.entity_id
_entity_poly.type
_entity_poly.pdbx_seq_one_letter_code
_entity_poly.pdbx_strand_id
1 'polypeptide(L)'
;MDFYTADRLAPYAVNLKLSEGMLAYIASRINTGDELSLLTLSKEIQKKFNDNYVKSNFKSGRPRVYSDICLLCFGLKEAGYGRLLQVDLSDCIYVGDIFV
;
A
#
# COMPACT_ATOMS: atom_id res chain seq x y z
N MET A 1 9.34 -10.14 -15.28
CA MET A 1 9.69 -8.72 -15.05
C MET A 1 8.57 -8.17 -14.19
N ASP A 2 8.88 -7.59 -13.04
CA ASP A 2 7.85 -7.12 -12.10
C ASP A 2 7.03 -5.98 -12.73
N PHE A 3 5.70 -6.10 -12.70
CA PHE A 3 4.81 -5.10 -13.30
C PHE A 3 4.76 -3.83 -12.45
N TYR A 4 4.70 -3.98 -11.12
CA TYR A 4 4.82 -2.89 -10.16
C TYR A 4 6.29 -2.76 -9.70
N THR A 5 6.81 -1.53 -9.67
CA THR A 5 8.13 -1.20 -9.11
C THR A 5 8.02 0.05 -8.25
N ALA A 6 9.02 0.32 -7.38
CA ALA A 6 9.05 1.54 -6.58
C ALA A 6 8.94 2.80 -7.46
N ASP A 7 9.67 2.84 -8.58
CA ASP A 7 9.62 3.95 -9.54
C ASP A 7 8.25 4.14 -10.18
N ARG A 8 7.54 3.05 -10.48
CA ARG A 8 6.18 3.12 -11.03
C ARG A 8 5.15 3.57 -10.00
N LEU A 9 5.41 3.30 -8.72
CA LEU A 9 4.54 3.74 -7.61
C LEU A 9 4.84 5.18 -7.17
N ALA A 10 6.07 5.67 -7.32
CA ALA A 10 6.51 6.97 -6.84
C ALA A 10 5.63 8.17 -7.28
N PRO A 11 5.13 8.26 -8.53
CA PRO A 11 4.24 9.34 -8.95
C PRO A 11 2.93 9.41 -8.16
N TYR A 12 2.47 8.28 -7.61
CA TYR A 12 1.24 8.18 -6.81
C TYR A 12 1.50 8.39 -5.32
N ALA A 13 2.77 8.51 -4.91
CA ALA A 13 3.20 8.63 -3.51
C ALA A 13 3.86 9.97 -3.15
N VAL A 14 3.89 10.95 -4.06
CA VAL A 14 4.62 12.22 -3.91
C VAL A 14 4.30 12.96 -2.60
N ASN A 15 3.04 12.94 -2.16
CA ASN A 15 2.59 13.61 -0.94
C ASN A 15 2.41 12.65 0.26
N LEU A 16 2.82 11.40 0.11
CA LEU A 16 2.65 10.35 1.10
C LEU A 16 3.95 10.15 1.89
N LYS A 17 3.86 9.69 3.13
CA LYS A 17 5.04 9.38 3.96
C LYS A 17 5.53 7.95 3.73
N LEU A 18 5.66 7.57 2.46
CA LEU A 18 6.13 6.26 2.03
C LEU A 18 7.54 6.41 1.45
N SER A 19 8.54 5.86 2.16
CA SER A 19 9.91 5.82 1.64
C SER A 19 10.03 4.89 0.43
N GLU A 20 11.08 5.05 -0.38
CA GLU A 20 11.38 4.17 -1.51
C GLU A 20 11.40 2.68 -1.12
N GLY A 21 12.02 2.33 0.02
CA GLY A 21 12.02 0.95 0.51
C GLY A 21 10.63 0.41 0.85
N MET A 22 9.73 1.27 1.33
CA MET A 22 8.33 0.91 1.55
C MET A 22 7.61 0.70 0.21
N LEU A 23 7.82 1.59 -0.76
CA LEU A 23 7.23 1.45 -2.10
C LEU A 23 7.70 0.17 -2.79
N ALA A 24 8.99 -0.17 -2.69
CA ALA A 24 9.53 -1.43 -3.21
C ALA A 24 8.85 -2.65 -2.57
N TYR A 25 8.62 -2.61 -1.25
CA TYR A 25 7.92 -3.68 -0.55
C TYR A 25 6.44 -3.78 -0.94
N ILE A 26 5.75 -2.65 -1.04
CA ILE A 26 4.35 -2.58 -1.49
C ILE A 26 4.25 -3.13 -2.92
N ALA A 27 5.12 -2.71 -3.83
CA ALA A 27 5.17 -3.22 -5.19
C ALA A 27 5.33 -4.75 -5.24
N SER A 28 6.28 -5.29 -4.46
CA SER A 28 6.46 -6.75 -4.34
C SER A 28 5.21 -7.45 -3.84
N ARG A 29 4.46 -6.85 -2.91
CA ARG A 29 3.20 -7.39 -2.40
C ARG A 29 2.06 -7.33 -3.40
N ILE A 30 2.00 -6.28 -4.21
CA ILE A 30 1.00 -6.18 -5.29
C ILE A 30 1.31 -7.20 -6.40
N ASN A 31 2.59 -7.37 -6.74
CA ASN A 31 3.04 -8.32 -7.77
C ASN A 31 2.75 -9.80 -7.45
N THR A 32 2.33 -10.16 -6.24
CA THR A 32 1.90 -11.55 -5.97
C THR A 32 0.57 -11.88 -6.65
N GLY A 33 -0.22 -10.86 -7.02
CA GLY A 33 -1.50 -11.02 -7.69
C GLY A 33 -2.66 -11.42 -6.77
N ASP A 34 -2.38 -11.59 -5.47
CA ASP A 34 -3.38 -11.95 -4.48
C ASP A 34 -4.17 -10.73 -4.00
N GLU A 35 -5.32 -11.00 -3.37
CA GLU A 35 -6.04 -9.98 -2.60
C GLU A 35 -5.19 -9.45 -1.46
N LEU A 36 -4.96 -8.14 -1.48
CA LEU A 36 -4.09 -7.46 -0.54
C LEU A 36 -4.92 -6.66 0.47
N SER A 37 -5.04 -7.21 1.67
CA SER A 37 -5.51 -6.48 2.85
C SER A 37 -4.54 -5.35 3.17
N LEU A 38 -4.98 -4.10 3.00
CA LEU A 38 -4.15 -2.92 3.26
C LEU A 38 -3.86 -2.76 4.75
N LEU A 39 -4.76 -3.22 5.64
CA LEU A 39 -4.50 -3.27 7.07
C LEU A 39 -3.39 -4.28 7.40
N THR A 40 -3.42 -5.47 6.79
CA THR A 40 -2.37 -6.48 6.98
C THR A 40 -1.03 -5.98 6.47
N LEU A 41 -1.00 -5.42 5.26
CA LEU A 41 0.19 -4.80 4.68
C LEU A 41 0.75 -3.69 5.58
N SER A 42 -0.10 -2.84 6.14
CA SER A 42 0.33 -1.77 7.06
C SER A 42 1.02 -2.31 8.32
N LYS A 43 0.53 -3.43 8.88
CA LYS A 43 1.15 -4.10 10.04
C LYS A 43 2.47 -4.76 9.67
N GLU A 44 2.60 -5.31 8.48
CA GLU A 44 3.86 -5.86 7.99
C GLU A 44 4.91 -4.77 7.79
N ILE A 45 4.52 -3.64 7.19
CA ILE A 45 5.38 -2.47 7.06
C ILE A 45 5.81 -1.97 8.45
N GLN A 46 4.90 -1.95 9.43
CA GLN A 46 5.26 -1.66 10.82
C GLN A 46 6.28 -2.61 11.43
N LYS A 47 6.25 -3.90 11.07
CA LYS A 47 7.22 -4.88 11.56
C LYS A 47 8.57 -4.73 10.85
N LYS A 48 8.55 -4.42 9.55
CA LYS A 48 9.74 -4.42 8.69
C LYS A 48 10.54 -3.12 8.75
N PHE A 49 9.87 -1.97 8.86
CA PHE A 49 10.51 -0.66 8.85
C PHE A 49 10.51 -0.05 10.25
N ASN A 50 11.60 0.63 10.61
CA ASN A 50 11.81 1.15 11.97
C ASN A 50 11.63 2.66 12.10
N ASP A 51 10.95 3.28 11.14
CA ASP A 51 10.67 4.71 11.15
C ASP A 51 9.62 5.09 12.21
N ASN A 52 9.82 6.23 12.89
CA ASN A 52 8.92 6.72 13.95
C ASN A 52 7.48 6.91 13.47
N TYR A 53 7.30 7.45 12.26
CA TYR A 53 5.99 7.61 11.67
C TYR A 53 5.33 6.26 11.41
N VAL A 54 6.08 5.32 10.83
CA VAL A 54 5.59 3.97 10.54
C VAL A 54 5.12 3.27 11.81
N LYS A 55 5.92 3.30 12.88
CA LYS A 55 5.60 2.67 14.18
C LYS A 55 4.42 3.33 14.90
N SER A 56 3.99 4.52 14.49
CA SER A 56 2.91 5.24 15.15
C SER A 56 1.53 4.70 14.76
N ASN A 57 0.60 4.79 15.70
CA ASN A 57 -0.81 4.43 15.52
C ASN A 57 -1.71 5.67 15.65
N PHE A 58 -2.90 5.60 15.05
CA PHE A 58 -4.02 6.47 15.38
C PHE A 58 -4.59 6.10 16.75
N LYS A 59 -5.43 6.99 17.32
CA LYS A 59 -6.15 6.71 18.58
C LYS A 59 -7.01 5.44 18.53
N SER A 60 -7.45 5.05 17.33
CA SER A 60 -8.20 3.81 17.08
C SER A 60 -7.33 2.54 17.12
N GLY A 61 -6.01 2.66 17.32
CA GLY A 61 -5.07 1.53 17.29
C GLY A 61 -4.60 1.13 15.89
N ARG A 62 -5.09 1.78 14.83
CA ARG A 62 -4.64 1.50 13.45
C ARG A 62 -3.27 2.08 13.16
N PRO A 63 -2.44 1.39 12.38
CA PRO A 63 -1.18 1.94 11.87
C PRO A 63 -1.41 3.26 11.15
N ARG A 64 -0.59 4.30 11.41
CA ARG A 64 -0.71 5.55 10.66
C ARG A 64 -0.41 5.37 9.18
N VAL A 65 0.59 4.55 8.87
CA VAL A 65 0.97 4.21 7.49
C VAL A 65 -0.18 3.58 6.68
N TYR A 66 -1.21 3.04 7.34
CA TYR A 66 -2.42 2.54 6.67
C TYR A 66 -3.07 3.60 5.77
N SER A 67 -3.20 4.85 6.24
CA SER A 67 -3.86 5.89 5.43
C SER A 67 -3.10 6.19 4.15
N ASP A 68 -1.77 6.22 4.22
CA ASP A 68 -0.93 6.47 3.05
C ASP A 68 -1.00 5.30 2.06
N ILE A 69 -0.97 4.06 2.55
CA ILE A 69 -1.13 2.87 1.70
C ILE A 69 -2.49 2.89 1.00
N CYS A 70 -3.57 3.24 1.71
CA CYS A 70 -4.89 3.40 1.10
C CYS A 70 -4.87 4.46 -0.01
N LEU A 71 -4.34 5.66 0.26
CA LEU A 71 -4.27 6.73 -0.72
C LEU A 71 -3.45 6.33 -1.96
N LEU A 72 -2.34 5.62 -1.76
CA LEU A 72 -1.56 5.04 -2.85
C LEU A 72 -2.42 4.11 -3.73
N CYS A 73 -3.09 3.12 -3.11
CA CYS A 73 -3.93 2.17 -3.84
C CYS A 73 -5.15 2.84 -4.51
N PHE A 74 -5.70 3.90 -3.93
CA PHE A 74 -6.72 4.72 -4.59
C PHE A 74 -6.17 5.39 -5.85
N GLY A 75 -5.00 6.03 -5.77
CA GLY A 75 -4.37 6.66 -6.94
C GLY A 75 -4.05 5.65 -8.05
N LEU A 76 -3.59 4.45 -7.69
CA LEU A 76 -3.36 3.37 -8.65
C LEU A 76 -4.64 2.91 -9.34
N LYS A 77 -5.73 2.73 -8.57
CA LYS A 77 -7.05 2.40 -9.11
C LYS A 77 -7.53 3.47 -10.08
N GLU A 78 -7.44 4.75 -9.71
CA GLU A 78 -7.86 5.87 -10.57
C GLU A 78 -7.06 5.93 -11.87
N ALA A 79 -5.81 5.49 -11.85
CA ALA A 79 -4.96 5.37 -13.02
C ALA A 79 -5.10 4.03 -13.79
N GLY A 80 -6.01 3.14 -13.36
CA GLY A 80 -6.32 1.89 -14.07
C GLY A 80 -5.37 0.73 -13.80
N TYR A 81 -4.62 0.75 -12.70
CA TYR A 81 -3.67 -0.31 -12.32
C TYR A 81 -4.24 -1.24 -11.24
N GLY A 82 -5.51 -1.62 -11.29
CA GLY A 82 -6.11 -2.48 -10.26
C GLY A 82 -7.42 -1.96 -9.71
N ARG A 83 -7.95 -2.72 -8.75
CA ARG A 83 -9.28 -2.52 -8.18
C ARG A 83 -9.29 -2.64 -6.66
N LEU A 84 -10.13 -1.82 -6.04
CA LEU A 84 -10.47 -1.96 -4.62
C LEU A 84 -11.76 -2.77 -4.53
N LEU A 85 -11.67 -3.96 -3.92
CA LEU A 85 -12.79 -4.89 -3.79
C LEU A 85 -13.68 -4.55 -2.58
N GLN A 86 -13.06 -4.10 -1.49
CA GLN A 86 -13.74 -3.72 -0.27
C GLN A 86 -13.15 -2.41 0.23
N VAL A 87 -14.02 -1.48 0.59
CA VAL A 87 -13.68 -0.22 1.25
C VAL A 87 -14.70 -0.05 2.37
N ASP A 88 -14.42 -0.65 3.51
CA ASP A 88 -15.25 -0.45 4.68
C ASP A 88 -14.45 0.09 5.85
N LEU A 89 -15.15 0.29 6.96
CA LEU A 89 -14.50 0.78 8.16
C LEU A 89 -13.48 -0.22 8.67
N SER A 90 -13.52 -1.52 8.40
CA SER A 90 -12.60 -2.52 8.95
C SER A 90 -11.29 -2.62 8.16
N ASP A 91 -11.37 -2.70 6.83
CA ASP A 91 -10.22 -2.90 5.94
C ASP A 91 -10.51 -2.43 4.51
N CYS A 92 -9.44 -2.20 3.78
CA CYS A 92 -9.45 -2.04 2.33
C CYS A 92 -8.77 -3.24 1.69
N ILE A 93 -9.41 -3.85 0.69
CA ILE A 93 -8.82 -4.95 -0.09
C ILE A 93 -8.49 -4.43 -1.48
N TYR A 94 -7.21 -4.52 -1.86
CA TYR A 94 -6.71 -4.12 -3.17
C TYR A 94 -6.25 -5.32 -3.98
N VAL A 95 -6.54 -5.33 -5.28
CA VAL A 95 -6.00 -6.30 -6.24
C VAL A 95 -5.31 -5.52 -7.34
N GLY A 96 -4.02 -5.79 -7.55
CA GLY A 96 -3.28 -5.21 -8.67
C GLY A 96 -3.65 -5.89 -9.97
N ASP A 97 -3.86 -5.11 -11.02
CA ASP A 97 -3.99 -5.67 -12.37
C ASP A 97 -2.58 -6.03 -12.84
N ILE A 98 -2.26 -7.33 -12.82
CA ILE A 98 -1.04 -7.88 -13.40
C ILE A 98 -1.46 -8.52 -14.72
N PHE A 99 -1.12 -7.88 -15.84
CA PHE A 99 -1.26 -8.52 -17.13
C PHE A 99 -0.16 -9.58 -17.24
N VAL A 100 -0.54 -10.86 -17.11
CA VAL A 100 0.32 -12.02 -17.38
C VAL A 100 0.32 -12.30 -18.88
#